data_AF-A0A3B9BS12-F1
#
_entry.id   AF-A0A3B9BS12-F1
#
_cell.length_a   1.000
_cell.length_b   1.000
_cell.length_c   1.000
_cell.angle_alpha   90.00
_cell.angle_beta   90.00
_cell.angle_gamma   90.00
#
_symmetry.space_group_name_H-M   'P 1'
#
loop_
_entity.id
_entity.type
_entity.pdbx_description
1 polymer ?
#
loop_
_entity_poly.entity_id
_entity_poly.type
_entity_poly.pdbx_seq_one_letter_code
_entity_poly.pdbx_strand_id
1 'polypeptide(L)'
;LIAITHEASVARHLGGDMLVLRDGSVVEQGKVKSILDAPKDNYTRSLLDADPQNWPEHTTQKKGKLLLKATNLTISRGNKRLF
;
A
#
# COMPACT_ATOMS: atom_id res chain seq x y z
N LEU A 1 -1.90 23.68 -3.63
CA LEU A 1 -2.70 22.43 -3.59
C LEU A 1 -2.36 21.71 -2.30
N ILE A 2 -3.36 21.23 -1.55
CA ILE A 2 -3.16 20.34 -0.40
C ILE A 2 -3.97 19.08 -0.69
N ALA A 3 -3.32 17.92 -0.58
CA ALA A 3 -3.94 16.62 -0.79
C ALA A 3 -3.71 15.74 0.45
N ILE A 4 -4.74 15.00 0.86
CA ILE A 4 -4.71 14.08 2.00
C ILE A 4 -5.00 12.69 1.44
N THR A 5 -4.09 11.74 1.65
CA THR A 5 -4.19 10.38 1.15
C THR A 5 -3.57 9.39 2.13
N HIS A 6 -4.05 8.15 2.09
CA HIS A 6 -3.44 7.02 2.78
C HIS A 6 -2.55 6.19 1.83
N GLU A 7 -2.56 6.51 0.53
CA GLU A 7 -1.81 5.79 -0.50
C GLU A 7 -0.51 6.53 -0.83
N ALA A 8 0.63 5.90 -0.54
CA ALA A 8 1.95 6.44 -0.84
C ALA A 8 2.17 6.67 -2.34
N SER A 9 1.53 5.85 -3.19
CA SER A 9 1.55 5.98 -4.66
C SER A 9 0.99 7.33 -5.14
N VAL A 10 -0.11 7.80 -4.56
CA VAL A 10 -0.72 9.10 -4.89
C VAL A 10 0.24 10.23 -4.50
N ALA A 11 0.82 10.16 -3.31
CA ALA A 11 1.78 11.16 -2.86
C ALA A 11 3.04 11.19 -3.76
N ARG A 12 3.52 10.02 -4.21
CA ARG A 12 4.65 9.90 -5.15
C ARG A 12 4.37 10.60 -6.47
N HIS A 13 3.16 10.48 -7.01
CA HIS A 13 2.76 11.15 -8.26
C HIS A 13 2.63 12.67 -8.09
N LEU A 14 2.13 13.14 -6.95
CA LEU A 14 1.97 14.57 -6.68
C LEU A 14 3.30 15.26 -6.38
N GLY A 15 4.23 14.56 -5.71
CA GLY A 15 5.53 15.10 -5.33
C GLY A 15 5.43 16.26 -4.32
N GLY A 16 6.52 17.05 -4.23
CA GLY A 16 6.60 18.20 -3.33
C GLY A 16 6.96 17.83 -1.89
N ASP A 17 6.32 18.52 -0.95
CA ASP A 17 6.50 18.32 0.49
C ASP A 17 5.37 17.47 1.08
N MET A 18 5.72 16.62 2.04
CA MET A 18 4.80 15.69 2.70
C MET A 18 4.89 15.85 4.22
N LEU A 19 3.73 15.68 4.85
CA LEU A 19 3.55 15.53 6.28
C LEU A 19 2.91 14.15 6.51
N VAL A 20 3.52 13.32 7.35
CA VAL A 20 2.93 12.06 7.82
C VAL A 20 2.33 12.33 9.19
N LEU A 21 1.03 12.07 9.32
CA LEU A 21 0.31 12.21 10.58
C LEU A 21 -0.04 10.86 11.18
N ARG A 22 0.02 10.77 12.51
CA ARG A 22 -0.49 9.67 13.31
C ARG A 22 -1.07 10.22 14.60
N ASP A 23 -2.27 9.78 14.98
CA ASP A 23 -2.92 10.14 16.24
C ASP A 23 -2.97 11.66 16.49
N GLY A 24 -3.23 12.43 15.43
CA GLY A 24 -3.31 13.90 15.47
C GLY A 24 -1.97 14.64 15.52
N SER A 25 -0.84 13.92 15.47
CA SER A 25 0.50 14.51 15.51
C SER A 25 1.26 14.28 14.21
N VAL A 26 2.08 15.25 13.81
CA VAL A 26 3.04 15.08 12.70
C VAL A 26 4.19 14.23 13.20
N VAL A 27 4.35 13.03 12.62
CA VAL A 27 5.42 12.09 12.98
C VAL A 27 6.61 12.17 12.03
N GLU A 28 6.39 12.63 10.79
CA GLU A 28 7.47 12.82 9.83
C GLU A 28 7.13 13.94 8.83
N GLN A 29 8.13 14.72 8.41
CA GLN A 29 7.97 15.81 7.46
C GLN A 29 9.22 15.99 6.59
N GLY A 30 9.02 16.33 5.32
CA GLY A 30 10.10 16.54 4.36
C GLY A 30 9.66 16.37 2.91
N LYS A 31 10.63 16.27 2.01
CA LYS A 31 10.36 16.00 0.59
C LYS A 31 9.73 14.62 0.44
N VAL A 32 8.68 14.52 -0.36
CA VAL A 32 8.01 13.25 -0.69
C VAL A 32 9.02 12.16 -1.01
N LYS A 33 9.97 12.45 -1.91
CA LYS A 33 11.01 11.50 -2.31
C LYS A 33 11.84 10.99 -1.12
N SER A 34 12.27 11.89 -0.24
CA SER A 34 13.08 11.52 0.93
C SER A 34 12.30 10.66 1.93
N ILE A 35 11.04 11.00 2.21
CA ILE A 35 10.19 10.22 3.13
C ILE A 35 9.87 8.84 2.53
N LEU A 36 9.54 8.77 1.25
CA LEU A 36 9.15 7.52 0.61
C LEU A 36 10.31 6.57 0.34
N ASP A 37 11.51 7.09 0.04
CA ASP A 37 12.68 6.27 -0.27
C ASP A 37 13.50 5.91 0.99
N ALA A 38 13.48 6.77 2.00
CA ALA A 38 14.26 6.59 3.23
C ALA A 38 13.49 7.08 4.47
N PRO A 39 12.36 6.46 4.81
CA PRO A 39 11.53 6.84 5.96
C PRO A 39 12.30 6.72 7.29
N LYS A 40 12.25 7.79 8.07
CA LYS A 40 12.90 7.86 9.40
C LYS A 40 12.00 7.35 10.50
N ASP A 41 10.69 7.62 10.43
CA ASP A 41 9.75 7.19 11.46
C ASP A 41 9.29 5.74 11.23
N ASN A 42 9.12 5.00 12.33
CA ASN A 42 8.70 3.59 12.28
C ASN A 42 7.28 3.42 11.74
N TYR A 43 6.39 4.38 12.02
CA TYR A 43 5.03 4.37 11.48
C TYR A 43 5.05 4.58 9.96
N THR A 44 5.86 5.52 9.46
CA THR A 44 6.03 5.72 8.01
C THR A 44 6.51 4.43 7.34
N ARG A 45 7.51 3.75 7.92
CA ARG A 45 7.96 2.43 7.41
C ARG A 45 6.82 1.42 7.37
N SER A 46 6.08 1.29 8.47
CA SER A 46 4.96 0.35 8.56
C SER A 46 3.86 0.64 7.53
N LEU A 47 3.60 1.92 7.24
CA LEU A 47 2.66 2.34 6.21
C LEU A 47 3.14 1.94 4.81
N LEU A 48 4.43 2.13 4.51
CA LEU A 48 5.01 1.73 3.23
C LEU A 48 5.06 0.21 3.07
N ASP A 49 5.37 -0.54 4.12
CA ASP A 49 5.37 -2.02 4.09
C ASP A 49 3.97 -2.59 3.87
N ALA A 50 2.92 -1.85 4.23
CA ALA A 50 1.54 -2.24 3.97
C ALA A 50 1.09 -1.96 2.53
N ASP A 51 1.85 -1.19 1.74
CA ASP A 51 1.55 -0.94 0.33
C ASP A 51 1.87 -2.21 -0.50
N PRO A 52 0.88 -2.82 -1.16
CA PRO A 52 1.10 -4.01 -1.99
C PRO A 52 2.14 -3.82 -3.09
N GLN A 53 2.39 -2.58 -3.54
CA GLN A 53 3.44 -2.28 -4.52
C GLN A 53 4.85 -2.53 -3.98
N ASN A 54 5.03 -2.50 -2.65
CA ASN A 54 6.30 -2.77 -1.98
C ASN A 54 6.46 -4.22 -1.54
N TRP A 55 5.44 -5.06 -1.75
CA TRP A 55 5.55 -6.47 -1.43
C TRP A 55 6.49 -7.17 -2.41
N PRO A 56 7.30 -8.12 -1.94
CA PRO A 56 8.15 -8.89 -2.83
C PRO A 56 7.28 -9.51 -3.91
N GLU A 57 7.77 -9.49 -5.16
CA GLU A 57 7.07 -10.17 -6.25
C GLU A 57 6.74 -11.59 -5.79
N HIS A 58 5.55 -12.04 -6.19
CA HIS A 58 5.09 -13.41 -5.95
C HIS A 58 6.02 -14.37 -6.70
N THR A 59 7.21 -14.61 -6.15
CA THR A 59 8.08 -15.70 -6.54
C THR A 59 7.24 -16.95 -6.41
N THR A 60 7.32 -17.82 -7.42
CA THR A 60 6.60 -19.09 -7.43
C THR A 60 7.12 -19.91 -6.25
N GLN A 61 6.50 -19.72 -5.08
CA GLN A 61 6.74 -20.49 -3.89
C GLN A 61 6.49 -21.95 -4.26
N LYS A 62 7.42 -22.84 -3.91
CA LYS A 62 7.18 -24.29 -4.01
C LYS A 62 5.80 -24.54 -3.40
N LYS A 63 4.88 -25.10 -4.18
CA LYS A 63 3.50 -25.35 -3.71
C LYS A 63 3.59 -26.16 -2.42
N GLY A 64 3.28 -25.48 -1.31
CA GLY A 64 3.24 -26.09 0.01
C GLY A 64 2.04 -27.03 0.14
N LYS A 65 1.78 -27.51 1.35
CA LYS A 65 0.56 -28.26 1.66
C LYS A 65 -0.65 -27.44 1.23
N LEU A 66 -1.54 -28.04 0.44
CA LEU A 66 -2.81 -27.42 0.04
C LEU A 66 -3.63 -27.06 1.30
N LEU A 67 -3.80 -25.77 1.56
CA LEU A 67 -4.60 -25.28 2.70
C LEU A 67 -6.06 -25.04 2.30
N LEU A 68 -6.27 -24.50 1.10
CA LEU A 68 -7.60 -24.16 0.58
C LEU A 68 -7.70 -24.56 -0.89
N LYS A 69 -8.78 -25.26 -1.25
CA LYS A 69 -9.18 -25.53 -2.63
C LYS A 69 -10.55 -24.92 -2.86
N ALA A 70 -10.64 -24.07 -3.86
CA ALA A 70 -11.91 -23.54 -4.33
C ALA A 70 -12.19 -24.10 -5.73
N THR A 71 -13.42 -24.53 -5.96
CA THR A 71 -13.92 -25.03 -7.25
C THR A 71 -15.22 -24.30 -7.57
N ASN A 72 -15.51 -24.11 -8.86
CA ASN A 72 -16.73 -23.43 -9.32
C ASN A 72 -16.88 -22.00 -8.76
N LEU A 73 -15.76 -21.26 -8.67
CA LEU A 73 -15.78 -19.85 -8.27
C LEU A 73 -16.50 -19.03 -9.33
N THR A 74 -17.42 -18.19 -8.89
CA THR A 74 -18.14 -17.21 -9.71
C THR A 74 -18.05 -15.86 -9.00
N ILE A 75 -17.78 -14.80 -9.75
CA ILE A 75 -17.79 -13.42 -9.26
C ILE A 75 -18.90 -12.65 -9.97
N SER A 76 -19.76 -12.01 -9.18
CA SER A 76 -20.84 -11.15 -9.65
C SER A 76 -20.75 -9.77 -9.02
N ARG A 77 -21.06 -8.72 -9.79
CA ARG A 77 -21.19 -7.36 -9.29
C ARG A 77 -22.54 -6.81 -9.72
N GLY A 78 -23.44 -6.60 -8.76
CA GLY A 78 -24.86 -6.39 -9.03
C GLY A 78 -25.46 -7.60 -9.75
N ASN A 79 -26.24 -7.37 -10.81
CA ASN A 79 -26.86 -8.44 -11.60
C ASN A 79 -25.96 -9.00 -12.71
N LYS A 80 -24.70 -8.56 -12.81
CA LYS A 80 -23.77 -9.02 -13.85
C LYS A 80 -22.78 -10.02 -13.31
N ARG A 81 -22.77 -11.23 -13.86
CA ARG A 81 -21.69 -12.21 -13.66
C ARG A 81 -20.47 -11.74 -14.46
N LEU A 82 -19.33 -11.60 -13.78
CA LEU A 82 -18.06 -11.21 -14.37
C LEU A 82 -17.27 -12.45 -14.81
N PHE A 83 -17.29 -13.50 -14.00
CA PHE A 83 -16.64 -14.79 -14.22
C PHE A 83 -17.34 -15.86 -13.39
#